data_AF-A0A6I7XZ80-F1
#
_entry.id   AF-A0A6I7XZ80-F1
#
_cell.length_a   1.000
_cell.length_b   1.000
_cell.length_c   1.000
_cell.angle_alpha   90.00
_cell.angle_beta   90.00
_cell.angle_gamma   90.00
#
_symmetry.space_group_name_H-M   'P 1'
#
loop_
_entity.id
_entity.type
_entity.pdbx_description
1 polymer ?
#
loop_
_entity_poly.entity_id
_entity_poly.type
_entity_poly.pdbx_seq_one_letter_code
_entity_poly.pdbx_strand_id
1 'polypeptide(L)' 'MVPLLLVLLLALILFGAGFALKALWIVAAIVLVLWLVGFVARPKGGSGRWYRW' A
#
# COMPACT_ATOMS: atom_id res chain seq x y z
N MET A 1 10.49 -0.85 37.52
CA MET A 1 9.91 -0.06 36.40
C MET A 1 10.42 -0.52 35.04
N VAL A 2 11.73 -0.74 34.85
CA VAL A 2 12.31 -1.23 33.58
C VAL A 2 11.65 -2.50 33.00
N PRO A 3 11.33 -3.55 33.79
CA PRO A 3 10.67 -4.75 33.25
C PRO A 3 9.27 -4.47 32.70
N LEU A 4 8.52 -3.56 33.34
CA LEU A 4 7.18 -3.16 32.90
C LEU A 4 7.24 -2.43 31.55
N LEU A 5 8.23 -1.56 31.37
CA LEU A 5 8.44 -0.86 30.09
C LEU A 5 8.78 -1.82 28.96
N LEU A 6 9.60 -2.85 29.22
CA LEU A 6 9.92 -3.87 28.22
C LEU A 6 8.68 -4.64 27.77
N VAL A 7 7.79 -4.99 28.71
CA VAL A 7 6.52 -5.66 28.39
C VAL A 7 5.60 -4.76 27.57
N LEU A 8 5.47 -3.49 27.94
CA LEU A 8 4.70 -2.50 27.18
C LEU A 8 5.23 -2.31 25.76
N LEU A 9 6.55 -2.24 25.60
CA LEU A 9 7.19 -2.16 24.30
C LEU A 9 6.89 -3.41 23.46
N LEU A 10 7.00 -4.60 24.06
CA LEU A 10 6.70 -5.86 23.39
C LEU A 10 5.24 -5.91 22.94
N ALA A 11 4.32 -5.50 23.80
CA ALA A 11 2.89 -5.42 23.48
C ALA A 11 2.64 -4.47 22.30
N LEU A 12 3.28 -3.29 22.30
CA LEU A 12 3.17 -2.33 21.20
C LEU A 12 3.71 -2.90 19.88
N ILE A 13 4.84 -3.62 19.92
CA ILE A 13 5.43 -4.26 18.74
C ILE A 13 4.53 -5.37 18.22
N LEU A 14 4.07 -6.28 19.08
CA LEU A 14 3.25 -7.42 18.67
C LEU A 14 1.89 -6.96 18.11
N PHE A 15 1.28 -5.98 18.75
CA PHE A 15 0.00 -5.44 18.31
C PHE A 15 0.16 -4.56 17.05
N GLY A 16 1.20 -3.73 17.01
CA GLY A 16 1.52 -2.87 15.87
C GLY A 16 1.93 -3.64 14.63
N ALA A 17 2.71 -4.72 14.76
CA ALA A 17 3.16 -5.54 13.64
C ALA A 17 1.98 -6.21 12.92
N GLY A 18 1.04 -6.81 13.67
CA GLY A 18 -0.17 -7.41 13.10
C GLY A 18 -1.03 -6.40 12.34
N PHE A 19 -1.20 -5.20 12.91
CA PHE A 19 -1.92 -4.10 12.27
C PHE A 19 -1.22 -3.60 11.00
N ALA A 20 0.09 -3.34 11.08
CA ALA A 20 0.89 -2.83 9.97
C ALA A 20 0.90 -3.80 8.78
N LEU A 21 1.04 -5.10 9.03
CA LEU A 21 0.96 -6.12 7.98
C LEU A 21 -0.41 -6.12 7.30
N LYS A 22 -1.50 -6.04 8.06
CA LYS A 22 -2.86 -5.99 7.49
C LYS A 22 -3.07 -4.74 6.66
N ALA A 23 -2.61 -3.58 7.14
CA ALA A 23 -2.67 -2.32 6.40
C ALA A 23 -1.87 -2.40 5.10
N LEU A 24 -0.66 -2.98 5.14
CA LEU A 24 0.19 -3.15 3.96
C LEU A 24 -0.48 -4.02 2.89
N TRP A 25 -1.12 -5.12 3.29
CA TRP A 25 -1.89 -5.97 2.37
C TRP A 25 -3.07 -5.24 1.73
N ILE A 26 -3.79 -4.40 2.51
CA ILE A 26 -4.89 -3.58 1.97
C ILE A 26 -4.34 -2.58 0.94
N VAL A 27 -3.26 -1.86 1.27
CA VAL A 27 -2.62 -0.91 0.35
C VAL A 27 -2.14 -1.62 -0.92
N ALA A 28 -1.48 -2.76 -0.79
CA ALA A 28 -1.02 -3.55 -1.93
C ALA A 28 -2.19 -3.97 -2.84
N ALA A 29 -3.31 -4.42 -2.26
CA ALA A 29 -4.51 -4.77 -3.01
C ALA A 29 -5.11 -3.56 -3.75
N ILE A 30 -5.21 -2.39 -3.08
CA ILE A 30 -5.70 -1.15 -3.71
C ILE A 30 -4.80 -0.76 -4.88
N VAL A 31 -3.48 -0.74 -4.69
CA VAL A 31 -2.51 -0.42 -5.74
C VAL A 31 -2.66 -1.38 -6.92
N LEU A 32 -2.79 -2.67 -6.65
CA LEU A 32 -2.99 -3.68 -7.69
C LEU A 32 -4.29 -3.44 -8.47
N VAL A 33 -5.39 -3.12 -7.78
CA VAL A 33 -6.67 -2.79 -8.43
C VAL A 33 -6.54 -1.54 -9.28
N LEU A 34 -5.94 -0.47 -8.77
CA LEU A 34 -5.73 0.77 -9.53
C LEU A 34 -4.84 0.53 -10.76
N TRP A 35 -3.79 -0.26 -10.61
CA TRP A 35 -2.93 -0.66 -11.72
C TRP A 35 -3.70 -1.44 -12.78
N LEU A 36 -4.54 -2.42 -12.37
CA LEU A 36 -5.40 -3.18 -13.29
C LEU A 36 -6.41 -2.29 -14.01
N VAL A 37 -7.04 -1.34 -13.30
CA VAL A 37 -7.95 -0.37 -13.91
C VAL A 37 -7.21 0.47 -14.96
N GLY A 38 -6.03 1.01 -14.63
CA GLY A 38 -5.21 1.75 -15.59
C GLY A 38 -4.73 0.89 -16.76
N PHE A 39 -4.49 -0.40 -16.54
CA PHE A 39 -4.13 -1.36 -17.57
C PHE A 39 -5.28 -1.62 -18.55
N VAL A 40 -6.50 -1.85 -18.03
CA VAL A 40 -7.71 -2.06 -18.84
C VAL A 40 -8.15 -0.78 -19.55
N ALA A 41 -8.07 0.36 -18.88
CA ALA A 41 -8.41 1.68 -19.43
C ALA A 41 -7.33 2.23 -20.38
N ARG A 42 -6.19 1.55 -20.54
CA ARG A 42 -5.13 2.01 -21.45
C ARG A 42 -5.64 2.01 -22.90
N PRO A 43 -5.60 3.15 -23.61
CA PRO A 43 -5.95 3.19 -25.02
C PRO A 43 -4.98 2.32 -25.83
N LYS A 44 -5.52 1.33 -26.57
CA LYS A 44 -4.75 0.37 -27.39
C LYS A 44 -4.14 0.98 -28.67
N GLY A 45 -4.59 2.17 -29.09
CA GLY A 45 -4.10 2.88 -30.26
C GLY A 45 -3.43 4.18 -29.85
N GLY A 46 -2.11 4.20 -29.83
CA GLY A 46 -1.35 5.42 -29.58
C GLY A 46 -1.60 6.46 -30.68
N SER A 47 -2.27 7.56 -30.33
CA SER A 47 -2.05 8.86 -30.98
C SER A 47 -1.67 9.86 -29.90
N GLY A 48 -0.51 9.60 -29.28
CA GLY A 48 0.17 10.52 -28.38
C GLY A 48 0.74 11.70 -29.14
N ARG A 49 -0.09 12.66 -29.54
CA ARG A 49 0.38 13.98 -29.95
C ARG A 49 -0.12 15.03 -28.98
N TRP A 50 0.61 15.12 -27.88
CA TRP A 50 0.62 16.27 -26.98
C TRP A 50 1.36 17.48 -27.57
N TYR A 51 2.10 17.30 -28.67
CA TYR A 51 2.58 18.41 -29.49
C TYR A 51 1.58 18.71 -30.61
N ARG A 52 0.77 19.73 -30.35
CA ARG A 52 -0.01 20.47 -31.35
C ARG A 52 0.53 21.90 -31.43
N TRP A 53 1.82 22.02 -31.70
CA TRP A 53 2.45 23.19 -32.25
C TRP A 53 3.09 22.75 -33.56
#